data_AF-A0A518IXE4-F1
#
_entry.id   AF-A0A518IXE4-F1
#
_cell.length_a   1.000
_cell.length_b   1.000
_cell.length_c   1.000
_cell.angle_alpha   90.00
_cell.angle_beta   90.00
_cell.angle_gamma   90.00
#
_symmetry.space_group_name_H-M   'P 1'
#
loop_
_entity.id
_entity.type
_entity.pdbx_description
1 polymer ?
#
loop_
_entity_poly.entity_id
_entity_poly.type
_entity_poly.pdbx_seq_one_letter_code
_entity_poly.pdbx_strand_id
1 'polypeptide(L)'
;MNSDQAPIDNNAVRQQIDALLDGTIDDESFAQLDQLIATNPDARQLYLDYLQIHQELPDLLRDADSDHLDSVTCVPNHLCDDLGFSPQTTAGSGRMPAVLAAAILVPISLVVGIYVGAFTSIPAATNDVASAQAPVASEAHFTSLAHAKFFGELPPQIGASPTLNRDYLLIQGMVELGFPNGATAVIQSPASFRVEGSELLALDIGQCSVHAPPGAEGFKVETPGLSIVDRGTRFSVNVSQASETDVQVLEGAADVYQKTDSTRIQESASSSPLRLQEKQAMRFATSKFEDSAAVPFDRNRYQYGLPDRVVSYQATTSDAGLARGLTSITVQRDQQIETIPIDRLIPSHVTWFHALPNHGYLAGDAKLPDQRATFASDRFLHTGVINIGGSREPLTSDPVMTIDEDAENFGTPGMAIRFDRPVHNGPGPDVVLFELQLLMNPLEGDAFHVSPLKFEQGLHSHTITGFDLTMESPEALVLDKVHLFKFKQVPRSLEQLETLPCTSLFQGFRTQAIAVGIDLSDLGYPEGATVDGLFLQDDLADEYYLDPVFIAGLPEKIPRQASLKKTAPVQIDD
;
A
#
# COMPACT_ATOMS: atom_id res chain seq x y z
N MET A 1 21.66 18.06 21.85
CA MET A 1 21.87 18.84 20.62
C MET A 1 20.59 19.62 20.43
N ASN A 2 20.55 20.83 21.00
CA ASN A 2 19.32 21.62 21.18
C ASN A 2 19.22 22.69 20.11
N SER A 3 18.10 22.69 19.42
CA SER A 3 17.60 23.73 18.52
C SER A 3 17.02 24.89 19.35
N ASP A 4 17.77 25.99 19.46
CA ASP A 4 17.25 27.30 19.86
C ASP A 4 16.42 27.87 18.69
N GLN A 5 15.12 27.61 18.68
CA GLN A 5 14.15 28.44 17.96
C GLN A 5 13.48 29.35 18.98
N ALA A 6 13.35 30.64 18.65
CA ALA A 6 12.66 31.62 19.47
C ALA A 6 11.23 31.12 19.78
N PRO A 7 10.67 31.40 20.98
CA PRO A 7 9.29 31.07 21.27
C PRO A 7 8.41 31.80 20.26
N ILE A 8 7.63 31.03 19.51
CA ILE A 8 6.67 31.56 18.54
C ILE A 8 5.64 32.40 19.30
N ASP A 9 5.34 33.59 18.79
CA ASP A 9 4.16 34.32 19.24
C ASP A 9 2.91 33.60 18.70
N ASN A 10 2.40 32.67 19.49
CA ASN A 10 1.23 31.87 19.14
C ASN A 10 0.01 32.74 18.81
N ASN A 11 -0.08 33.99 19.30
CA ASN A 11 -1.19 34.88 18.94
C ASN A 11 -1.02 35.47 17.53
N ALA A 12 0.21 35.83 17.14
CA ALA A 12 0.49 36.34 15.81
C ALA A 12 0.27 35.25 14.74
N VAL A 13 0.69 34.02 15.02
CA VAL A 13 0.47 32.88 14.11
C VAL A 13 -1.02 32.56 13.99
N ARG A 14 -1.78 32.57 15.11
CA ARG A 14 -3.26 32.43 15.05
C ARG A 14 -3.92 33.49 14.18
N GLN A 15 -3.53 34.75 14.32
CA GLN A 15 -4.07 35.83 13.50
C GLN A 15 -3.77 35.66 12.01
N GLN A 16 -2.57 35.17 11.66
CA GLN A 16 -2.23 34.88 10.26
C GLN A 16 -3.02 33.69 9.73
N ILE A 17 -3.26 32.66 10.53
CA ILE A 17 -4.09 31.51 10.16
C ILE A 17 -5.56 31.94 9.98
N ASP A 18 -6.11 32.74 10.89
CA ASP A 18 -7.46 33.31 10.78
C ASP A 18 -7.61 34.15 9.51
N ALA A 19 -6.64 35.04 9.24
CA ALA A 19 -6.64 35.86 8.03
C ALA A 19 -6.53 35.00 6.75
N LEU A 20 -5.80 33.89 6.78
CA LEU A 20 -5.70 32.96 5.65
C LEU A 20 -7.04 32.26 5.41
N LEU A 21 -7.70 31.78 6.47
CA LEU A 21 -8.99 31.09 6.38
C LEU A 21 -10.12 32.02 5.92
N ASP A 22 -10.11 33.27 6.38
CA ASP A 22 -11.05 34.32 5.95
C ASP A 22 -10.73 34.89 4.55
N GLY A 23 -9.60 34.49 3.93
CA GLY A 23 -9.16 34.97 2.62
C GLY A 23 -8.69 36.44 2.62
N THR A 24 -8.23 36.95 3.76
CA THR A 24 -7.81 38.35 3.98
C THR A 24 -6.31 38.54 4.24
N ILE A 25 -5.52 37.46 4.22
CA ILE A 25 -4.06 37.50 4.41
C ILE A 25 -3.34 38.24 3.26
N ASP A 26 -2.32 39.02 3.60
CA ASP A 26 -1.43 39.68 2.63
C ASP A 26 -0.24 38.79 2.22
N ASP A 27 0.40 39.11 1.09
CA ASP A 27 1.49 38.29 0.51
C ASP A 27 2.71 38.16 1.44
N GLU A 28 2.99 39.18 2.25
CA GLU A 28 4.13 39.19 3.19
C GLU A 28 3.87 38.26 4.38
N SER A 29 2.66 38.34 4.94
CA SER A 29 2.18 37.51 6.04
C SER A 29 2.00 36.05 5.61
N PHE A 30 1.56 35.83 4.37
CA PHE A 30 1.45 34.49 3.79
C PHE A 30 2.83 33.82 3.67
N ALA A 31 3.82 34.52 3.13
CA ALA A 31 5.18 33.99 3.01
C ALA A 31 5.82 33.71 4.38
N GLN A 32 5.52 34.55 5.38
CA GLN A 32 5.97 34.32 6.76
C GLN A 32 5.30 33.09 7.38
N LEU A 33 3.99 32.93 7.21
CA LEU A 33 3.23 31.78 7.72
C LEU A 33 3.70 30.47 7.04
N ASP A 34 3.90 30.48 5.73
CA ASP A 34 4.40 29.32 4.96
C ASP A 34 5.79 28.89 5.44
N GLN A 35 6.70 29.84 5.65
CA GLN A 35 8.02 29.57 6.21
C GLN A 35 7.94 29.04 7.66
N LEU A 36 7.02 29.57 8.47
CA LEU A 36 6.80 29.14 9.86
C LEU A 36 6.28 27.71 9.95
N ILE A 37 5.29 27.35 9.13
CA ILE A 37 4.73 25.97 9.05
C ILE A 37 5.80 24.99 8.57
N ALA A 38 6.62 25.38 7.60
CA ALA A 38 7.67 24.50 7.06
C ALA A 38 8.80 24.23 8.06
N THR A 39 9.11 25.20 8.93
CA THR A 39 10.32 25.16 9.79
C THR A 39 10.06 24.92 11.26
N ASN A 40 8.81 24.99 11.72
CA ASN A 40 8.46 24.80 13.12
C ASN A 40 7.28 23.82 13.32
N PRO A 41 7.49 22.72 14.09
CA PRO A 41 6.47 21.70 14.31
C PRO A 41 5.27 22.17 15.13
N ASP A 42 5.45 23.09 16.09
CA ASP A 42 4.36 23.62 16.94
C ASP A 42 3.43 24.53 16.12
N ALA A 43 3.99 25.37 15.24
CA ALA A 43 3.21 26.21 14.32
C ALA A 43 2.44 25.36 13.30
N ARG A 44 3.04 24.27 12.82
CA ARG A 44 2.38 23.30 11.95
C ARG A 44 1.22 22.58 12.65
N GLN A 45 1.41 22.13 13.89
CA GLN A 45 0.33 21.51 14.67
C GLN A 45 -0.83 22.49 14.88
N LEU A 46 -0.51 23.73 15.26
CA LEU A 46 -1.50 24.79 15.46
C LEU A 46 -2.31 25.08 14.17
N TYR A 47 -1.66 25.05 13.01
CA TYR A 47 -2.31 25.20 11.71
C TYR A 47 -3.26 24.04 11.38
N LEU A 48 -2.86 22.80 11.67
CA LEU A 48 -3.70 21.62 11.47
C LEU A 48 -4.93 21.64 12.40
N ASP A 49 -4.76 22.03 13.67
CA ASP A 49 -5.85 22.17 14.63
C ASP A 49 -6.90 23.21 14.15
N TYR A 50 -6.45 24.32 13.57
CA TYR A 50 -7.33 25.37 13.03
C TYR A 50 -8.05 24.95 11.76
N LEU A 51 -7.37 24.23 10.85
CA LEU A 51 -8.00 23.65 9.66
C LEU A 51 -9.09 22.65 10.05
N GLN A 52 -8.84 21.83 11.06
CA GLN A 52 -9.82 20.88 11.56
C GLN A 52 -11.08 21.59 12.05
N ILE A 53 -10.95 22.60 12.92
CA ILE A 53 -12.10 23.37 13.44
C ILE A 53 -12.88 24.06 12.31
N HIS A 54 -12.18 24.68 11.36
CA HIS A 54 -12.82 25.40 10.26
C HIS A 54 -13.51 24.44 9.26
N GLN A 55 -13.03 23.21 9.12
CA GLN A 55 -13.67 22.18 8.31
C GLN A 55 -14.89 21.55 9.00
N GLU A 56 -14.93 21.54 10.33
CA GLU A 56 -16.06 21.05 11.13
C GLU A 56 -17.22 22.08 11.21
N LEU A 57 -16.94 23.38 10.98
CA LEU A 57 -17.90 24.48 11.13
C LEU A 57 -19.12 24.41 10.18
N PRO A 58 -18.99 24.08 8.88
CA PRO A 58 -20.12 23.96 7.97
C PRO A 58 -21.07 22.83 8.34
N ASP A 59 -20.56 21.76 8.95
CA ASP A 59 -21.35 20.60 9.36
C ASP A 59 -22.10 20.87 10.68
N LEU A 60 -21.49 21.59 11.63
CA LEU A 60 -22.17 22.10 12.82
C LEU A 60 -23.31 23.09 12.49
N LEU A 61 -23.17 23.86 11.40
CA LEU A 61 -24.22 24.76 10.92
C LEU A 61 -25.32 24.01 10.14
N ARG A 62 -25.04 22.84 9.56
CA ARG A 62 -26.06 22.00 8.89
C ARG A 62 -26.94 21.24 9.88
N ASP A 63 -26.40 20.84 11.04
CA ASP A 63 -27.17 20.19 12.10
C ASP A 63 -28.01 21.19 12.93
N ALA A 64 -27.71 22.50 12.85
CA ALA A 64 -28.51 23.54 13.49
C ALA A 64 -29.82 23.86 12.74
N ASP A 65 -29.98 23.41 11.47
CA ASP A 65 -31.11 23.75 10.60
C ASP A 65 -32.19 22.66 10.50
N SER A 66 -32.17 21.64 11.37
CA SER A 66 -33.29 20.69 11.53
C SER A 66 -33.78 20.61 12.98
N ASP A 67 -34.91 21.27 13.23
CA ASP A 67 -35.84 21.11 14.36
C ASP A 67 -35.27 21.23 15.79
N HIS A 68 -35.20 22.46 16.31
CA HIS A 68 -36.03 22.91 17.46
C HIS A 68 -35.69 24.35 17.86
N LEU A 69 -36.41 25.30 17.27
CA LEU A 69 -36.53 26.66 17.79
C LEU A 69 -37.61 26.66 18.88
N ASP A 70 -37.24 26.43 20.15
CA ASP A 70 -38.06 26.88 21.28
C ASP A 70 -37.24 26.99 22.58
N SER A 71 -37.34 28.18 23.19
CA SER A 71 -36.84 28.61 24.51
C SER A 71 -35.33 28.80 24.71
N VAL A 72 -34.86 29.98 24.28
CA VAL A 72 -33.70 30.65 24.89
C VAL A 72 -34.06 31.08 26.32
N THR A 73 -33.36 30.54 27.32
CA THR A 73 -33.18 31.21 28.62
C THR A 73 -31.72 31.55 28.80
N CYS A 74 -31.44 32.86 28.76
CA CYS A 74 -30.14 33.44 29.07
C CYS A 74 -29.83 33.23 30.56
N VAL A 75 -28.76 32.51 30.87
CA VAL A 75 -28.14 32.53 32.21
C VAL A 75 -26.79 33.26 32.06
N PRO A 76 -26.60 34.43 32.69
CA PRO A 76 -25.33 35.14 32.63
C PRO A 76 -24.36 34.54 33.64
N ASN A 77 -23.29 33.89 33.19
CA ASN A 77 -22.16 33.59 34.07
C ASN A 77 -21.03 34.58 33.79
N HIS A 78 -21.00 35.62 34.62
CA HIS A 78 -19.75 36.25 35.03
C HIS A 78 -18.88 35.21 35.73
N LEU A 79 -17.61 35.11 35.34
CA LEU A 79 -16.42 34.93 36.20
C LEU A 79 -15.19 34.75 35.29
N CYS A 80 -14.63 35.90 34.88
CA CYS A 80 -13.21 36.01 34.59
C CYS A 80 -12.55 36.50 35.88
N ASP A 81 -11.60 35.73 36.38
CA ASP A 81 -10.51 36.08 37.31
C ASP A 81 -10.22 34.82 38.15
N ASP A 82 -9.18 34.08 37.77
CA ASP A 82 -8.05 33.72 38.65
C ASP A 82 -7.28 32.57 37.97
N LEU A 83 -6.04 32.82 37.55
CA LEU A 83 -4.92 31.87 37.48
C LEU A 83 -3.69 32.66 37.00
N GLY A 84 -3.23 33.57 37.86
CA GLY A 84 -1.95 34.23 37.70
C GLY A 84 -0.80 33.29 38.05
N PHE A 85 0.00 32.91 37.06
CA PHE A 85 1.35 32.37 37.29
C PHE A 85 2.37 33.46 37.00
N SER A 86 3.04 33.90 38.06
CA SER A 86 4.12 34.88 38.05
C SER A 86 5.47 34.18 37.88
N PRO A 87 6.32 34.53 36.90
CA PRO A 87 7.72 34.15 36.91
C PRO A 87 8.57 35.28 37.51
N GLN A 88 9.23 34.98 38.61
CA GLN A 88 10.22 35.87 39.22
C GLN A 88 11.45 36.00 38.33
N THR A 89 11.86 37.25 38.14
CA THR A 89 13.04 37.68 37.42
C THR A 89 14.29 37.53 38.29
N THR A 90 15.41 37.12 37.68
CA THR A 90 16.74 37.53 38.14
C THR A 90 17.56 37.99 36.95
N ALA A 91 17.92 39.27 36.97
CA ALA A 91 18.72 39.98 35.99
C ALA A 91 20.22 39.67 36.14
N GLY A 92 20.96 39.71 35.02
CA GLY A 92 22.42 39.58 34.99
C GLY A 92 23.02 40.20 33.72
N SER A 93 23.38 41.47 33.84
CA SER A 93 24.04 42.41 32.91
C SER A 93 25.17 41.89 31.99
N GLY A 94 25.28 42.44 30.76
CA GLY A 94 26.52 42.38 29.96
C GLY A 94 26.51 43.00 28.55
N ARG A 95 26.70 44.32 28.49
CA ARG A 95 27.26 45.22 27.42
C ARG A 95 27.52 44.68 25.97
N MET A 96 26.98 45.43 24.99
CA MET A 96 27.45 45.60 23.58
C MET A 96 28.93 46.08 23.48
N PRO A 97 29.62 46.17 22.28
CA PRO A 97 29.14 46.14 20.88
C PRO A 97 29.99 45.38 19.83
N ALA A 98 29.40 45.28 18.63
CA ALA A 98 29.91 45.18 17.25
C ALA A 98 31.43 45.08 16.95
N VAL A 99 31.79 44.32 15.91
CA VAL A 99 32.54 44.78 14.71
C VAL A 99 32.71 43.67 13.65
N LEU A 100 32.39 44.04 12.40
CA LEU A 100 32.81 43.57 11.06
C LEU A 100 33.11 42.08 10.79
N ALA A 101 32.42 41.53 9.78
CA ALA A 101 33.05 41.30 8.47
C ALA A 101 31.98 41.20 7.37
N ALA A 102 31.93 42.24 6.53
CA ALA A 102 31.28 42.19 5.23
C ALA A 102 32.16 41.42 4.24
N ALA A 103 31.57 40.50 3.48
CA ALA A 103 32.08 40.13 2.15
C ALA A 103 31.05 39.27 1.38
N ILE A 104 30.46 39.91 0.36
CA ILE A 104 30.06 39.34 -0.94
C ILE A 104 28.71 38.58 -0.96
N LEU A 105 27.67 39.22 -1.52
CA LEU A 105 26.99 38.78 -2.76
C LEU A 105 25.60 39.45 -2.91
N VAL A 106 25.51 40.43 -3.79
CA VAL A 106 24.30 40.78 -4.57
C VAL A 106 24.83 41.05 -5.99
N PRO A 107 24.21 40.64 -7.13
CA PRO A 107 22.88 40.04 -7.34
C PRO A 107 22.84 38.82 -8.30
N ILE A 108 21.93 37.85 -8.09
CA ILE A 108 21.46 36.91 -9.15
C ILE A 108 19.98 37.14 -9.52
N SER A 109 19.29 38.08 -8.87
CA SER A 109 17.87 38.33 -9.09
C SER A 109 17.53 39.29 -10.26
N LEU A 110 18.52 39.85 -10.98
CA LEU A 110 18.27 40.76 -12.10
C LEU A 110 18.55 40.16 -13.50
N VAL A 111 18.98 38.90 -13.59
CA VAL A 111 19.25 38.23 -14.88
C VAL A 111 18.09 37.33 -15.34
N VAL A 112 17.19 36.93 -14.43
CA VAL A 112 16.03 36.08 -14.77
C VAL A 112 14.82 36.91 -15.27
N GLY A 113 14.68 38.15 -14.82
CA GLY A 113 13.56 39.04 -15.20
C GLY A 113 13.63 39.64 -16.60
N ILE A 114 14.77 39.54 -17.29
CA ILE A 114 14.96 40.10 -18.65
C ILE A 114 14.93 38.99 -19.73
N TYR A 115 15.01 37.71 -19.37
CA TYR A 115 14.92 36.59 -20.33
C TYR A 115 13.51 36.03 -20.53
N VAL A 116 12.55 36.37 -19.66
CA VAL A 116 11.15 35.89 -19.76
C VAL A 116 10.23 36.90 -20.49
N GLY A 117 10.72 38.09 -20.84
CA GLY A 117 9.91 39.17 -21.42
C GLY A 117 10.08 39.47 -22.92
N ALA A 118 10.95 38.77 -23.66
CA ALA A 118 11.33 39.18 -25.03
C ALA A 118 11.23 38.09 -26.12
N PHE A 119 10.49 37.00 -25.88
CA PHE A 119 10.11 36.04 -26.94
C PHE A 119 8.60 35.80 -26.98
N THR A 120 7.81 36.87 -27.02
CA THR A 120 6.43 36.82 -27.54
C THR A 120 6.47 36.96 -29.06
N SER A 121 6.76 35.85 -29.71
CA SER A 121 6.41 35.61 -31.11
C SER A 121 6.04 34.14 -31.21
N ILE A 122 4.77 33.84 -30.93
CA ILE A 122 4.16 32.56 -31.26
C ILE A 122 4.23 32.45 -32.78
N PRO A 123 5.05 31.54 -33.37
CA PRO A 123 4.80 31.16 -34.74
C PRO A 123 3.41 30.53 -34.72
N ALA A 124 2.50 31.02 -35.56
CA ALA A 124 1.26 30.30 -35.82
C ALA A 124 1.65 28.91 -36.28
N ALA A 125 1.61 27.94 -35.36
CA ALA A 125 1.67 26.54 -35.70
C ALA A 125 0.47 26.32 -36.61
N THR A 126 0.75 26.10 -37.88
CA THR A 126 -0.19 25.47 -38.78
C THR A 126 -0.66 24.22 -38.05
N ASN A 127 -1.96 24.17 -37.75
CA ASN A 127 -2.62 22.98 -37.24
C ASN A 127 -2.53 21.89 -38.31
N ASP A 128 -1.37 21.25 -38.42
CA ASP A 128 -1.33 19.85 -38.81
C ASP A 128 -1.91 19.11 -37.61
N VAL A 129 -3.24 18.96 -37.66
CA VAL A 129 -3.95 17.98 -36.87
C VAL A 129 -3.41 16.63 -37.34
N ALA A 130 -2.29 16.21 -36.76
CA ALA A 130 -1.99 14.80 -36.64
C ALA A 130 -3.23 14.21 -35.96
N SER A 131 -4.01 13.47 -36.74
CA SER A 131 -5.11 12.67 -36.23
C SER A 131 -4.54 11.86 -35.07
N ALA A 132 -4.88 12.25 -33.84
CA ALA A 132 -4.67 11.42 -32.67
C ALA A 132 -5.55 10.19 -32.90
N GLN A 133 -4.95 9.17 -33.53
CA GLN A 133 -5.56 7.86 -33.62
C GLN A 133 -5.86 7.44 -32.19
N ALA A 134 -7.12 7.07 -31.93
CA ALA A 134 -7.49 6.55 -30.62
C ALA A 134 -6.50 5.42 -30.26
N PRO A 135 -5.96 5.40 -29.04
CA PRO A 135 -5.03 4.36 -28.62
C PRO A 135 -5.66 2.99 -28.90
N VAL A 136 -4.96 2.18 -29.70
CA VAL A 136 -5.42 0.83 -30.05
C VAL A 136 -5.10 -0.07 -28.87
N ALA A 137 -6.14 -0.59 -28.21
CA ALA A 137 -5.98 -1.57 -27.15
C ALA A 137 -5.39 -2.87 -27.72
N SER A 138 -4.45 -3.47 -26.99
CA SER A 138 -3.97 -4.82 -27.27
C SER A 138 -5.03 -5.86 -26.89
N GLU A 139 -4.94 -7.05 -27.47
CA GLU A 139 -5.72 -8.23 -27.02
C GLU A 139 -5.09 -8.90 -25.79
N ALA A 140 -3.87 -8.49 -25.40
CA ALA A 140 -3.29 -8.86 -24.11
C ALA A 140 -4.06 -8.20 -22.95
N HIS A 141 -3.91 -8.75 -21.75
CA HIS A 141 -4.53 -8.22 -20.54
C HIS A 141 -3.60 -8.37 -19.33
N PHE A 142 -3.71 -7.44 -18.38
CA PHE A 142 -3.09 -7.58 -17.07
C PHE A 142 -3.82 -8.67 -16.29
N THR A 143 -3.17 -9.80 -16.00
CA THR A 143 -3.79 -10.93 -15.28
C THR A 143 -3.62 -10.80 -13.77
N SER A 144 -2.53 -10.18 -13.32
CA SER A 144 -2.16 -10.13 -11.90
C SER A 144 -1.14 -9.02 -11.64
N LEU A 145 -1.23 -8.35 -10.49
CA LEU A 145 -0.26 -7.33 -10.03
C LEU A 145 0.11 -7.58 -8.56
N ALA A 146 1.38 -7.40 -8.18
CA ALA A 146 1.86 -7.49 -6.80
C ALA A 146 2.77 -6.31 -6.49
N HIS A 147 2.33 -5.44 -5.57
CA HIS A 147 2.99 -4.17 -5.20
C HIS A 147 3.48 -3.35 -6.41
N ALA A 148 2.73 -3.42 -7.52
CA ALA A 148 3.13 -2.82 -8.77
C ALA A 148 2.98 -1.30 -8.69
N LYS A 149 4.05 -0.55 -8.99
CA LYS A 149 3.98 0.90 -9.18
C LYS A 149 4.54 1.28 -10.54
N PHE A 150 3.81 2.13 -11.25
CA PHE A 150 4.20 2.65 -12.55
C PHE A 150 4.62 4.11 -12.44
N PHE A 151 5.62 4.53 -13.20
CA PHE A 151 6.06 5.91 -13.18
C PHE A 151 5.00 6.83 -13.81
N GLY A 152 4.47 7.76 -13.02
CA GLY A 152 3.56 8.82 -13.48
C GLY A 152 2.12 8.37 -13.72
N GLU A 153 1.74 7.16 -13.31
CA GLU A 153 0.37 6.65 -13.43
C GLU A 153 0.01 5.64 -12.35
N LEU A 154 -1.29 5.49 -12.08
CA LEU A 154 -1.79 4.42 -11.20
C LEU A 154 -1.68 3.05 -11.89
N PRO A 155 -1.54 1.97 -11.10
CA PRO A 155 -1.56 0.62 -11.65
C PRO A 155 -2.85 0.32 -12.43
N PRO A 156 -2.76 -0.44 -13.52
CA PRO A 156 -3.93 -0.84 -14.29
C PRO A 156 -4.79 -1.85 -13.51
N GLN A 157 -6.10 -1.81 -13.73
CA GLN A 157 -7.02 -2.83 -13.22
C GLN A 157 -6.69 -4.22 -13.79
N ILE A 158 -6.86 -5.26 -12.97
CA ILE A 158 -6.84 -6.65 -13.47
C ILE A 158 -7.93 -6.82 -14.56
N GLY A 159 -7.54 -7.45 -15.66
CA GLY A 159 -8.35 -7.63 -16.87
C GLY A 159 -8.26 -6.48 -17.86
N ALA A 160 -7.65 -5.34 -17.51
CA ALA A 160 -7.47 -4.23 -18.45
C ALA A 160 -6.47 -4.61 -19.56
N SER A 161 -6.71 -4.07 -20.75
CA SER A 161 -5.82 -4.26 -21.90
C SER A 161 -4.72 -3.21 -21.93
N PRO A 162 -3.44 -3.59 -22.08
CA PRO A 162 -2.36 -2.66 -22.35
C PRO A 162 -2.61 -1.90 -23.66
N THR A 163 -2.17 -0.65 -23.73
CA THR A 163 -2.16 0.12 -24.98
C THR A 163 -1.02 -0.36 -25.86
N LEU A 164 -1.30 -0.64 -27.14
CA LEU A 164 -0.30 -1.15 -28.07
C LEU A 164 0.84 -0.14 -28.28
N ASN A 165 2.09 -0.61 -28.25
CA ASN A 165 3.31 0.19 -28.42
C ASN A 165 3.49 1.33 -27.40
N ARG A 166 2.76 1.31 -26.29
CA ARG A 166 2.93 2.26 -25.19
C ARG A 166 3.99 1.76 -24.20
N ASP A 167 4.91 2.65 -23.82
CA ASP A 167 5.90 2.39 -22.78
C ASP A 167 5.25 2.29 -21.40
N TYR A 168 5.53 1.19 -20.71
CA TYR A 168 5.19 0.96 -19.31
C TYR A 168 6.47 0.91 -18.49
N LEU A 169 6.61 1.84 -17.55
CA LEU A 169 7.75 1.94 -16.65
C LEU A 169 7.37 1.43 -15.26
N LEU A 170 7.67 0.16 -14.99
CA LEU A 170 7.42 -0.49 -13.70
C LEU A 170 8.58 -0.20 -12.75
N ILE A 171 8.36 0.63 -11.73
CA ILE A 171 9.38 1.08 -10.79
C ILE A 171 9.45 0.24 -9.52
N GLN A 172 8.36 -0.44 -9.17
CA GLN A 172 8.25 -1.34 -8.01
C GLN A 172 7.32 -2.50 -8.34
N GLY A 173 7.55 -3.66 -7.71
CA GLY A 173 6.66 -4.82 -7.75
C GLY A 173 6.79 -5.69 -9.00
N MET A 174 5.72 -6.42 -9.28
CA MET A 174 5.61 -7.36 -10.39
C MET A 174 4.26 -7.24 -11.09
N VAL A 175 4.27 -7.52 -12.39
CA VAL A 175 3.06 -7.59 -13.22
C VAL A 175 3.06 -8.86 -14.05
N GLU A 176 1.91 -9.50 -14.18
CA GLU A 176 1.69 -10.59 -15.10
C GLU A 176 0.76 -10.14 -16.24
N LEU A 177 1.18 -10.46 -17.47
CA LEU A 177 0.40 -10.27 -18.68
C LEU A 177 -0.03 -11.62 -19.25
N GLY A 178 -1.30 -11.72 -19.59
CA GLY A 178 -1.88 -12.82 -20.36
C GLY A 178 -2.07 -12.41 -21.82
N PHE A 179 -1.69 -13.31 -22.74
CA PHE A 179 -1.82 -13.11 -24.18
C PHE A 179 -2.88 -14.04 -24.79
N PRO A 180 -3.51 -13.66 -25.93
CA PRO A 180 -4.59 -14.43 -26.56
C PRO A 180 -4.25 -15.87 -26.92
N ASN A 181 -2.97 -16.15 -27.22
CA ASN A 181 -2.52 -17.49 -27.55
C ASN A 181 -2.31 -18.40 -26.32
N GLY A 182 -2.49 -17.87 -25.10
CA GLY A 182 -2.32 -18.58 -23.84
C GLY A 182 -0.93 -18.43 -23.21
N ALA A 183 -0.01 -17.68 -23.83
CA ALA A 183 1.25 -17.34 -23.20
C ALA A 183 1.04 -16.35 -22.03
N THR A 184 1.85 -16.49 -20.99
CA THR A 184 1.92 -15.51 -19.89
C THR A 184 3.34 -14.97 -19.74
N ALA A 185 3.45 -13.72 -19.32
CA ALA A 185 4.71 -13.05 -19.06
C ALA A 185 4.69 -12.35 -17.70
N VAL A 186 5.57 -12.76 -16.79
CA VAL A 186 5.80 -12.12 -15.49
C VAL A 186 6.96 -11.14 -15.64
N ILE A 187 6.74 -9.87 -15.33
CA ILE A 187 7.71 -8.79 -15.45
C ILE A 187 7.99 -8.24 -14.05
N GLN A 188 9.26 -8.12 -13.69
CA GLN A 188 9.70 -7.68 -12.37
C GLN A 188 10.39 -6.32 -12.44
N SER A 189 10.06 -5.43 -11.50
CA SER A 189 10.69 -4.11 -11.39
C SER A 189 12.19 -4.20 -11.03
N PRO A 190 13.01 -3.20 -11.42
CA PRO A 190 12.68 -2.12 -12.35
C PRO A 190 12.62 -2.62 -13.79
N ALA A 191 11.59 -2.22 -14.55
CA ALA A 191 11.41 -2.65 -15.93
C ALA A 191 10.81 -1.57 -16.85
N SER A 192 11.20 -1.61 -18.11
CA SER A 192 10.59 -0.85 -19.22
C SER A 192 10.15 -1.84 -20.29
N PHE A 193 8.86 -1.88 -20.58
CA PHE A 193 8.29 -2.82 -21.55
C PHE A 193 7.16 -2.20 -22.37
N ARG A 194 6.87 -2.82 -23.52
CA ARG A 194 5.73 -2.50 -24.39
C ARG A 194 5.06 -3.77 -24.88
N VAL A 195 3.75 -3.75 -24.99
CA VAL A 195 3.02 -4.78 -25.76
C VAL A 195 2.92 -4.31 -27.20
N GLU A 196 3.58 -5.00 -28.12
CA GLU A 196 3.66 -4.59 -29.53
C GLU A 196 2.71 -5.41 -30.43
N GLY A 197 2.15 -6.50 -29.92
CA GLY A 197 1.19 -7.35 -30.63
C GLY A 197 0.57 -8.42 -29.74
N SER A 198 -0.28 -9.27 -30.33
CA SER A 198 -0.95 -10.38 -29.65
C SER A 198 -0.01 -11.48 -29.15
N GLU A 199 1.20 -11.58 -29.70
CA GLU A 199 2.21 -12.58 -29.34
C GLU A 199 3.61 -11.94 -29.23
N LEU A 200 3.66 -10.65 -28.91
CA LEU A 200 4.88 -9.84 -28.99
C LEU A 200 4.98 -8.88 -27.80
N LEU A 201 5.97 -9.14 -26.96
CA LEU A 201 6.36 -8.28 -25.84
C LEU A 201 7.74 -7.69 -26.14
N ALA A 202 7.87 -6.37 -26.07
CA ALA A 202 9.18 -5.73 -26.06
C ALA A 202 9.61 -5.43 -24.62
N LEU A 203 10.85 -5.77 -24.29
CA LEU A 203 11.50 -5.54 -23.00
C LEU A 203 12.80 -4.78 -23.23
N ASP A 204 12.85 -3.51 -22.86
CA ASP A 204 14.05 -2.68 -23.04
C ASP A 204 15.04 -2.84 -21.88
N ILE A 205 14.51 -2.92 -20.66
CA ILE A 205 15.26 -3.05 -19.41
C ILE A 205 14.41 -3.90 -18.45
N GLY A 206 15.06 -4.73 -17.65
CA GLY A 206 14.44 -5.47 -16.56
C GLY A 206 14.37 -6.97 -16.83
N GLN A 207 13.61 -7.67 -15.99
CA GLN A 207 13.50 -9.12 -16.03
C GLN A 207 12.09 -9.56 -16.40
N CYS A 208 12.00 -10.50 -17.34
CA CYS A 208 10.77 -11.12 -17.79
C CYS A 208 10.89 -12.64 -17.76
N SER A 209 9.89 -13.33 -17.20
CA SER A 209 9.74 -14.79 -17.28
C SER A 209 8.51 -15.12 -18.12
N VAL A 210 8.69 -15.94 -19.14
CA VAL A 210 7.63 -16.32 -20.07
C VAL A 210 7.25 -17.77 -19.86
N HIS A 211 5.96 -18.06 -19.90
CA HIS A 211 5.42 -19.41 -20.01
C HIS A 211 4.54 -19.49 -21.25
N ALA A 212 4.98 -20.26 -22.24
CA ALA A 212 4.18 -20.58 -23.41
C ALA A 212 3.79 -22.08 -23.34
N PRO A 213 2.55 -22.39 -22.93
CA PRO A 213 2.09 -23.78 -22.90
C PRO A 213 1.96 -24.34 -24.34
N PRO A 214 1.80 -25.67 -24.50
CA PRO A 214 1.54 -26.26 -25.81
C PRO A 214 0.34 -25.60 -26.52
N GLY A 215 0.53 -25.19 -27.77
CA GLY A 215 -0.44 -24.41 -28.56
C GLY A 215 -0.23 -22.89 -28.52
N ALA A 216 0.60 -22.37 -27.61
CA ALA A 216 0.99 -20.96 -27.53
C ALA A 216 2.37 -20.70 -28.19
N GLU A 217 2.87 -21.64 -29.01
CA GLU A 217 4.22 -21.55 -29.55
C GLU A 217 4.39 -20.38 -30.52
N GLY A 218 5.59 -19.79 -30.52
CA GLY A 218 5.90 -18.64 -31.36
C GLY A 218 5.70 -17.29 -30.68
N PHE A 219 5.39 -17.27 -29.39
CA PHE A 219 5.45 -16.07 -28.57
C PHE A 219 6.85 -15.44 -28.62
N LYS A 220 6.91 -14.11 -28.75
CA LYS A 220 8.16 -13.37 -28.98
C LYS A 220 8.44 -12.36 -27.91
N VAL A 221 9.68 -12.36 -27.43
CA VAL A 221 10.24 -11.29 -26.60
C VAL A 221 11.30 -10.53 -27.42
N GLU A 222 11.05 -9.26 -27.65
CA GLU A 222 11.94 -8.35 -28.34
C GLU A 222 12.77 -7.57 -27.32
N THR A 223 14.09 -7.62 -27.44
CA THR A 223 15.00 -6.73 -26.69
C THR A 223 15.66 -5.74 -27.67
N PRO A 224 16.45 -4.76 -27.20
CA PRO A 224 17.14 -3.84 -28.10
C PRO A 224 18.04 -4.56 -29.12
N GLY A 225 18.71 -5.65 -28.71
CA GLY A 225 19.66 -6.38 -29.56
C GLY A 225 19.15 -7.68 -30.17
N LEU A 226 18.10 -8.29 -29.62
CA LEU A 226 17.70 -9.67 -29.91
C LEU A 226 16.18 -9.80 -30.10
N SER A 227 15.80 -10.84 -30.83
CA SER A 227 14.42 -11.36 -30.87
C SER A 227 14.45 -12.81 -30.40
N ILE A 228 13.73 -13.11 -29.31
CA ILE A 228 13.65 -14.42 -28.70
C ILE A 228 12.28 -15.02 -29.02
N VAL A 229 12.26 -16.17 -29.69
CA VAL A 229 11.04 -16.86 -30.11
C VAL A 229 10.89 -18.17 -29.34
N ASP A 230 9.75 -18.32 -28.69
CA ASP A 230 9.35 -19.52 -27.99
C ASP A 230 9.08 -20.72 -28.93
N ARG A 231 9.39 -21.94 -28.47
CA ARG A 231 9.00 -23.22 -29.10
C ARG A 231 8.26 -24.18 -28.15
N GLY A 232 7.43 -23.64 -27.24
CA GLY A 232 6.72 -24.40 -26.19
C GLY A 232 7.56 -24.51 -24.93
N THR A 233 7.83 -23.38 -24.28
CA THR A 233 8.97 -23.21 -23.36
C THR A 233 8.62 -22.38 -22.13
N ARG A 234 9.37 -22.64 -21.07
CA ARG A 234 9.57 -21.70 -19.95
C ARG A 234 10.96 -21.12 -20.06
N PHE A 235 11.06 -19.82 -20.29
CA PHE A 235 12.35 -19.13 -20.38
C PHE A 235 12.29 -17.77 -19.69
N SER A 236 13.43 -17.25 -19.27
CA SER A 236 13.53 -15.89 -18.75
C SER A 236 14.53 -15.07 -19.53
N VAL A 237 14.23 -13.79 -19.66
CA VAL A 237 15.06 -12.78 -20.31
C VAL A 237 15.35 -11.70 -19.27
N ASN A 238 16.62 -11.32 -19.12
CA ASN A 238 17.01 -10.19 -18.29
C ASN A 238 17.85 -9.22 -19.12
N VAL A 239 17.38 -7.98 -19.26
CA VAL A 239 18.06 -6.93 -20.01
C VAL A 239 18.60 -5.89 -19.03
N SER A 240 19.92 -5.77 -19.00
CA SER A 240 20.60 -4.78 -18.17
C SER A 240 20.46 -3.37 -18.74
N GLN A 241 20.77 -2.35 -17.93
CA GLN A 241 20.84 -0.96 -18.39
C GLN A 241 21.89 -0.74 -19.50
N ALA A 242 22.92 -1.60 -19.56
CA ALA A 242 23.93 -1.59 -20.63
C ALA A 242 23.45 -2.32 -21.89
N SER A 243 22.18 -2.74 -21.96
CA SER A 243 21.58 -3.56 -23.02
C SER A 243 22.18 -4.96 -23.18
N GLU A 244 23.00 -5.43 -22.23
CA GLU A 244 23.36 -6.84 -22.17
C GLU A 244 22.11 -7.68 -21.86
N THR A 245 21.89 -8.74 -22.64
CA THR A 245 20.73 -9.62 -22.48
C THR A 245 21.16 -11.01 -22.02
N ASP A 246 20.65 -11.47 -20.88
CA ASP A 246 20.73 -12.85 -20.44
C ASP A 246 19.46 -13.59 -20.84
N VAL A 247 19.59 -14.71 -21.54
CA VAL A 247 18.48 -15.61 -21.88
C VAL A 247 18.77 -16.97 -21.26
N GLN A 248 17.80 -17.52 -20.54
CA GLN A 248 17.88 -18.89 -20.03
C GLN A 248 16.60 -19.68 -20.26
N VAL A 249 16.74 -20.96 -20.54
CA VAL A 249 15.62 -21.87 -20.76
C VAL A 249 15.50 -22.81 -19.58
N LEU A 250 14.36 -22.75 -18.89
CA LEU A 250 14.02 -23.63 -17.78
C LEU A 250 13.49 -24.99 -18.28
N GLU A 251 12.61 -24.97 -19.28
CA GLU A 251 11.94 -26.14 -19.87
C GLU A 251 11.64 -25.84 -21.34
N GLY A 252 11.85 -26.80 -22.25
CA GLY A 252 11.59 -26.63 -23.69
C GLY A 252 12.80 -26.10 -24.47
N ALA A 253 12.56 -25.21 -25.44
CA ALA A 253 13.62 -24.61 -26.25
C ALA A 253 13.24 -23.23 -26.80
N ALA A 254 14.18 -22.28 -26.80
CA ALA A 254 13.97 -20.95 -27.38
C ALA A 254 14.95 -20.70 -28.54
N ASP A 255 14.48 -20.01 -29.58
CA ASP A 255 15.32 -19.53 -30.67
C ASP A 255 15.68 -18.06 -30.46
N VAL A 256 16.96 -17.73 -30.50
CA VAL A 256 17.45 -16.36 -30.43
C VAL A 256 17.89 -15.92 -31.82
N TYR A 257 17.41 -14.74 -32.24
CA TYR A 257 17.76 -14.06 -33.49
C TYR A 257 18.41 -12.71 -33.19
N GLN A 258 19.37 -12.31 -34.02
CA GLN A 258 19.95 -10.97 -33.94
C GLN A 258 19.04 -9.96 -34.62
N LYS A 259 18.83 -8.79 -34.00
CA LYS A 259 18.28 -7.64 -34.72
C LYS A 259 19.35 -7.04 -35.62
N THR A 260 19.06 -6.94 -36.91
CA THR A 260 19.93 -6.23 -37.86
C THR A 260 19.39 -4.81 -37.99
N ASP A 261 20.25 -3.79 -37.84
CA ASP A 261 19.83 -2.39 -38.00
C ASP A 261 19.15 -2.18 -39.37
N SER A 262 17.97 -1.57 -39.35
CA SER A 262 17.09 -1.30 -40.50
C SER A 262 17.71 -0.44 -41.61
N THR A 263 18.96 0.00 -41.44
CA THR A 263 19.70 0.81 -42.42
C THR A 263 20.44 -0.01 -43.48
N ARG A 264 20.41 -1.36 -43.41
CA ARG A 264 20.88 -2.25 -44.49
C ARG A 264 19.73 -3.09 -45.06
N ILE A 265 18.76 -2.42 -45.67
CA ILE A 265 17.80 -3.09 -46.56
C ILE A 265 18.52 -3.41 -47.87
N GLN A 266 19.19 -4.57 -47.90
CA GLN A 266 19.25 -5.50 -49.03
C GLN A 266 20.29 -6.58 -48.69
N GLU A 267 19.86 -7.84 -48.78
CA GLU A 267 20.66 -9.07 -48.67
C GLU A 267 21.18 -9.43 -47.27
N SER A 268 20.28 -9.93 -46.42
CA SER A 268 20.60 -11.06 -45.53
C SER A 268 19.34 -11.89 -45.30
N ALA A 269 19.14 -12.82 -46.23
CA ALA A 269 18.30 -13.98 -45.99
C ALA A 269 18.92 -14.82 -44.87
N SER A 270 18.09 -15.18 -43.89
CA SER A 270 18.30 -16.29 -42.94
C SER A 270 19.67 -16.35 -42.23
N SER A 271 19.88 -15.55 -41.17
CA SER A 271 20.76 -16.02 -40.11
C SER A 271 20.04 -17.17 -39.39
N SER A 272 20.70 -18.32 -39.28
CA SER A 272 20.16 -19.44 -38.49
C SER A 272 20.03 -18.99 -37.02
N PRO A 273 18.90 -19.22 -36.35
CA PRO A 273 18.77 -18.88 -34.95
C PRO A 273 19.78 -19.65 -34.10
N LEU A 274 20.23 -19.03 -33.02
CA LEU A 274 20.88 -19.77 -31.95
C LEU A 274 19.79 -20.41 -31.10
N ARG A 275 19.71 -21.74 -31.10
CA ARG A 275 18.74 -22.48 -30.28
C ARG A 275 19.31 -22.78 -28.89
N LEU A 276 18.59 -22.34 -27.86
CA LEU A 276 18.82 -22.71 -26.47
C LEU A 276 17.85 -23.83 -26.07
N GLN A 277 18.37 -24.84 -25.39
CA GLN A 277 17.62 -25.97 -24.84
C GLN A 277 17.51 -25.86 -23.32
N GLU A 278 16.71 -26.75 -22.72
CA GLU A 278 16.58 -26.89 -21.27
C GLU A 278 17.91 -26.77 -20.51
N LYS A 279 17.92 -25.94 -19.47
CA LYS A 279 19.07 -25.65 -18.58
C LYS A 279 20.26 -24.99 -19.29
N GLN A 280 20.06 -24.44 -20.47
CA GLN A 280 21.06 -23.58 -21.11
C GLN A 280 20.77 -22.12 -20.80
N ALA A 281 21.84 -21.38 -20.54
CA ALA A 281 21.79 -19.93 -20.32
C ALA A 281 22.95 -19.27 -21.08
N MET A 282 22.64 -18.17 -21.75
CA MET A 282 23.58 -17.40 -22.57
C MET A 282 23.43 -15.91 -22.28
N ARG A 283 24.56 -15.21 -22.20
CA ARG A 283 24.65 -13.76 -22.19
C ARG A 283 25.03 -13.24 -23.56
N PHE A 284 24.40 -12.16 -23.97
CA PHE A 284 24.69 -11.43 -25.19
C PHE A 284 25.07 -10.00 -24.81
N ALA A 285 26.36 -9.65 -24.92
CA ALA A 285 26.85 -8.31 -24.61
C ALA A 285 26.55 -7.30 -25.74
N THR A 286 26.41 -7.79 -26.96
CA THR A 286 26.05 -7.01 -28.15
C THR A 286 24.97 -7.75 -28.94
N SER A 287 24.45 -7.15 -30.02
CA SER A 287 23.56 -7.83 -30.95
C SER A 287 24.26 -8.94 -31.76
N LYS A 288 25.59 -9.08 -31.68
CA LYS A 288 26.35 -10.11 -32.39
C LYS A 288 26.56 -11.35 -31.52
N PHE A 289 26.24 -12.53 -32.05
CA PHE A 289 26.44 -13.81 -31.37
C PHE A 289 27.91 -14.17 -31.12
N GLU A 290 28.84 -13.59 -31.88
CA GLU A 290 30.28 -13.79 -31.64
C GLU A 290 30.72 -13.25 -30.26
N ASP A 291 29.98 -12.26 -29.72
CA ASP A 291 30.21 -11.66 -28.41
C ASP A 291 29.34 -12.31 -27.32
N SER A 292 28.71 -13.46 -27.61
CA SER A 292 27.89 -14.19 -26.64
C SER A 292 28.70 -15.18 -25.81
N ALA A 293 28.32 -15.38 -24.55
CA ALA A 293 28.99 -16.27 -23.62
C ALA A 293 27.99 -17.12 -22.85
N ALA A 294 28.30 -18.40 -22.67
CA ALA A 294 27.53 -19.26 -21.78
C ALA A 294 27.67 -18.77 -20.34
N VAL A 295 26.54 -18.69 -19.63
CA VAL A 295 26.50 -18.33 -18.21
C VAL A 295 25.91 -19.50 -17.40
N PRO A 296 26.22 -19.61 -16.09
CA PRO A 296 25.60 -20.62 -15.25
C PRO A 296 24.08 -20.50 -15.27
N PHE A 297 23.40 -21.63 -15.50
CA PHE A 297 21.95 -21.69 -15.34
C PHE A 297 21.57 -21.48 -13.88
N ASP A 298 20.55 -20.65 -13.64
CA ASP A 298 20.03 -20.36 -12.31
C ASP A 298 18.50 -20.46 -12.32
N ARG A 299 17.98 -21.50 -11.67
CA ARG A 299 16.54 -21.75 -11.59
C ARG A 299 15.78 -20.58 -10.95
N ASN A 300 16.41 -19.86 -10.02
CA ASN A 300 15.77 -18.79 -9.26
C ASN A 300 15.55 -17.51 -10.08
N ARG A 301 16.17 -17.41 -11.26
CA ARG A 301 15.91 -16.31 -12.20
C ARG A 301 14.60 -16.48 -12.98
N TYR A 302 13.96 -17.65 -12.93
CA TYR A 302 12.65 -17.85 -13.54
C TYR A 302 11.55 -17.67 -12.48
N GLN A 303 10.65 -16.71 -12.72
CA GLN A 303 9.46 -16.50 -11.92
C GLN A 303 8.29 -17.28 -12.51
N TYR A 304 7.71 -18.17 -11.70
CA TYR A 304 6.55 -18.99 -12.11
C TYR A 304 5.23 -18.20 -12.10
N GLY A 305 5.20 -17.12 -11.34
CA GLY A 305 4.03 -16.29 -11.06
C GLY A 305 4.41 -15.19 -10.09
N LEU A 306 3.41 -14.51 -9.56
CA LEU A 306 3.59 -13.50 -8.52
C LEU A 306 3.72 -14.17 -7.14
N PRO A 307 4.17 -13.45 -6.10
CA PRO A 307 4.12 -13.97 -4.74
C PRO A 307 2.67 -14.21 -4.27
N ASP A 308 2.54 -15.14 -3.35
CA ASP A 308 1.29 -15.42 -2.64
C ASP A 308 0.90 -14.22 -1.77
N ARG A 309 -0.38 -13.84 -1.80
CA ARG A 309 -0.89 -12.55 -1.27
C ARG A 309 -2.42 -12.47 -1.30
N VAL A 310 -2.98 -11.43 -0.73
CA VAL A 310 -4.35 -10.98 -1.04
C VAL A 310 -4.38 -10.33 -2.44
N VAL A 311 -5.28 -10.79 -3.30
CA VAL A 311 -5.37 -10.34 -4.71
C VAL A 311 -6.49 -9.33 -4.91
N SER A 312 -7.65 -9.56 -4.29
CA SER A 312 -8.81 -8.66 -4.36
C SER A 312 -9.85 -9.06 -3.31
N TYR A 313 -10.89 -8.26 -3.14
CA TYR A 313 -12.03 -8.61 -2.31
C TYR A 313 -13.32 -7.99 -2.85
N GLN A 314 -14.45 -8.50 -2.39
CA GLN A 314 -15.78 -7.99 -2.73
C GLN A 314 -16.55 -7.66 -1.46
N ALA A 315 -17.32 -6.58 -1.48
CA ALA A 315 -18.14 -6.15 -0.38
C ALA A 315 -19.58 -5.86 -0.81
N THR A 316 -20.51 -5.92 0.14
CA THR A 316 -21.82 -5.29 0.00
C THR A 316 -21.65 -3.79 -0.12
N THR A 317 -22.57 -3.13 -0.81
CA THR A 317 -22.54 -1.68 -1.00
C THR A 317 -23.71 -0.99 -0.32
N SER A 318 -23.50 0.23 0.16
CA SER A 318 -24.56 1.14 0.56
C SER A 318 -25.35 1.65 -0.66
N ASP A 319 -26.44 2.40 -0.42
CA ASP A 319 -27.20 3.06 -1.49
C ASP A 319 -26.34 4.06 -2.31
N ALA A 320 -25.25 4.54 -1.72
CA ALA A 320 -24.27 5.41 -2.39
C ALA A 320 -23.20 4.64 -3.19
N GLY A 321 -23.28 3.30 -3.24
CA GLY A 321 -22.31 2.44 -3.92
C GLY A 321 -20.99 2.24 -3.17
N LEU A 322 -20.93 2.60 -1.88
CA LEU A 322 -19.72 2.51 -1.06
C LEU A 322 -19.67 1.18 -0.30
N ALA A 323 -18.47 0.61 -0.13
CA ALA A 323 -18.29 -0.71 0.47
C ALA A 323 -18.65 -0.72 1.96
N ARG A 324 -19.31 -1.78 2.41
CA ARG A 324 -19.66 -2.01 3.83
C ARG A 324 -19.14 -3.35 4.34
N GLY A 325 -19.82 -4.44 3.98
CA GLY A 325 -19.55 -5.76 4.53
C GLY A 325 -18.81 -6.66 3.54
N LEU A 326 -17.70 -7.26 3.94
CA LEU A 326 -16.97 -8.25 3.18
C LEU A 326 -17.87 -9.44 2.81
N THR A 327 -17.84 -9.82 1.55
CA THR A 327 -18.62 -10.94 0.99
C THR A 327 -17.73 -12.09 0.54
N SER A 328 -16.55 -11.77 -0.01
CA SER A 328 -15.53 -12.74 -0.38
C SER A 328 -14.17 -12.08 -0.47
N ILE A 329 -13.12 -12.87 -0.29
CA ILE A 329 -11.73 -12.48 -0.52
C ILE A 329 -11.13 -13.38 -1.59
N THR A 330 -10.33 -12.82 -2.48
CA THR A 330 -9.53 -13.57 -3.44
C THR A 330 -8.07 -13.52 -2.98
N VAL A 331 -7.48 -14.70 -2.78
CA VAL A 331 -6.09 -14.85 -2.35
C VAL A 331 -5.34 -15.72 -3.35
N GLN A 332 -4.02 -15.50 -3.43
CA GLN A 332 -3.11 -16.41 -4.12
C GLN A 332 -2.36 -17.22 -3.06
N ARG A 333 -2.45 -18.55 -3.14
CA ARG A 333 -1.81 -19.50 -2.21
C ARG A 333 -1.22 -20.66 -2.98
N ASP A 334 0.08 -20.89 -2.86
CA ASP A 334 0.84 -21.86 -3.66
C ASP A 334 0.58 -21.65 -5.16
N GLN A 335 0.78 -20.41 -5.61
CA GLN A 335 0.64 -19.98 -7.02
C GLN A 335 -0.75 -20.21 -7.63
N GLN A 336 -1.77 -20.41 -6.79
CA GLN A 336 -3.15 -20.61 -7.22
C GLN A 336 -4.03 -19.53 -6.64
N ILE A 337 -4.78 -18.88 -7.52
CA ILE A 337 -5.78 -17.87 -7.15
C ILE A 337 -7.08 -18.59 -6.80
N GLU A 338 -7.61 -18.31 -5.62
CA GLU A 338 -8.92 -18.78 -5.18
C GLU A 338 -9.73 -17.66 -4.54
N THR A 339 -11.04 -17.66 -4.80
CA THR A 339 -11.99 -16.77 -4.13
C THR A 339 -12.71 -17.54 -3.02
N ILE A 340 -12.55 -17.05 -1.80
CA ILE A 340 -13.08 -17.64 -0.58
C ILE A 340 -14.28 -16.80 -0.12
N PRO A 341 -15.49 -17.36 -0.05
CA PRO A 341 -16.65 -16.65 0.48
C PRO A 341 -16.51 -16.42 1.99
N ILE A 342 -17.08 -15.33 2.49
CA ILE A 342 -16.95 -14.86 3.88
C ILE A 342 -17.40 -15.89 4.92
N ASP A 343 -18.35 -16.76 4.58
CA ASP A 343 -18.88 -17.82 5.45
C ASP A 343 -17.89 -18.97 5.70
N ARG A 344 -16.83 -19.07 4.88
CA ARG A 344 -15.74 -20.03 5.07
C ARG A 344 -14.55 -19.47 5.85
N LEU A 345 -14.49 -18.15 6.04
CA LEU A 345 -13.45 -17.54 6.87
C LEU A 345 -13.64 -17.93 8.35
N ILE A 346 -12.57 -17.82 9.11
CA ILE A 346 -12.51 -18.10 10.54
C ILE A 346 -12.50 -16.75 11.25
N PRO A 347 -13.63 -16.34 11.87
CA PRO A 347 -13.67 -15.08 12.60
C PRO A 347 -12.65 -15.08 13.75
N SER A 348 -12.21 -13.88 14.13
CA SER A 348 -11.37 -13.68 15.30
C SER A 348 -11.95 -12.57 16.18
N HIS A 349 -11.77 -12.65 17.49
CA HIS A 349 -12.24 -11.64 18.44
C HIS A 349 -11.10 -11.17 19.35
N VAL A 350 -11.20 -9.93 19.84
CA VAL A 350 -10.19 -9.34 20.72
C VAL A 350 -10.24 -9.98 22.10
N THR A 351 -9.09 -10.41 22.62
CA THR A 351 -8.95 -11.05 23.94
C THR A 351 -8.00 -10.29 24.88
N TRP A 352 -7.21 -9.37 24.33
CA TRP A 352 -6.35 -8.47 25.09
C TRP A 352 -6.26 -7.14 24.36
N PHE A 353 -6.26 -6.04 25.12
CA PHE A 353 -6.09 -4.71 24.57
C PHE A 353 -5.38 -3.80 25.56
N HIS A 354 -4.32 -3.14 25.09
CA HIS A 354 -3.62 -2.11 25.83
C HIS A 354 -3.14 -1.01 24.86
N ALA A 355 -3.84 0.12 24.87
CA ALA A 355 -3.46 1.31 24.09
C ALA A 355 -2.42 2.18 24.80
N LEU A 356 -1.58 2.84 24.01
CA LEU A 356 -0.67 3.91 24.47
C LEU A 356 -1.40 5.27 24.55
N PRO A 357 -0.79 6.32 25.14
CA PRO A 357 -1.36 7.67 25.03
C PRO A 357 -1.66 8.06 23.58
N ASN A 358 -2.80 8.71 23.35
CA ASN A 358 -3.33 9.07 22.03
C ASN A 358 -3.78 7.90 21.13
N HIS A 359 -3.74 6.66 21.63
CA HIS A 359 -4.19 5.46 20.91
C HIS A 359 -5.56 4.96 21.41
N GLY A 360 -6.11 3.99 20.70
CA GLY A 360 -7.31 3.26 21.04
C GLY A 360 -8.57 4.05 20.75
N TYR A 361 -9.07 3.93 19.52
CA TYR A 361 -10.39 4.43 19.10
C TYR A 361 -11.25 3.26 18.63
N LEU A 362 -12.54 3.52 18.44
CA LEU A 362 -13.42 2.60 17.72
C LEU A 362 -13.84 3.27 16.42
N ALA A 363 -13.74 2.57 15.29
CA ALA A 363 -14.35 2.98 14.02
C ALA A 363 -15.62 2.17 13.81
N GLY A 364 -16.76 2.73 13.40
CA GLY A 364 -17.98 1.94 13.16
C GLY A 364 -19.16 2.74 12.62
N ASP A 365 -20.37 2.17 12.74
CA ASP A 365 -21.61 2.90 12.47
C ASP A 365 -21.90 3.95 13.56
N ALA A 366 -22.86 4.85 13.31
CA ALA A 366 -23.28 5.92 14.24
C ALA A 366 -23.67 5.42 15.65
N LYS A 367 -24.08 4.16 15.76
CA LYS A 367 -24.38 3.50 17.03
C LYS A 367 -23.48 2.29 17.20
N LEU A 368 -22.68 2.32 18.28
CA LEU A 368 -21.84 1.19 18.67
C LEU A 368 -22.70 -0.03 19.11
N PRO A 369 -22.19 -1.25 18.88
CA PRO A 369 -22.82 -2.47 19.40
C PRO A 369 -22.67 -2.57 20.92
N ASP A 370 -23.44 -3.50 21.52
CA ASP A 370 -23.41 -3.73 22.97
C ASP A 370 -22.07 -4.32 23.43
N GLN A 371 -21.42 -5.15 22.60
CA GLN A 371 -20.08 -5.69 22.84
C GLN A 371 -19.12 -5.10 21.82
N ARG A 372 -18.11 -4.38 22.31
CA ARG A 372 -17.15 -3.63 21.49
C ARG A 372 -15.99 -4.52 21.07
N ALA A 373 -15.52 -5.45 21.90
CA ALA A 373 -14.43 -6.36 21.54
C ALA A 373 -14.78 -7.33 20.41
N THR A 374 -16.08 -7.62 20.22
CA THR A 374 -16.57 -8.48 19.13
C THR A 374 -16.80 -7.72 17.83
N PHE A 375 -16.81 -6.39 17.85
CA PHE A 375 -17.15 -5.65 16.64
C PHE A 375 -16.02 -5.63 15.61
N ALA A 376 -14.78 -5.86 16.05
CA ALA A 376 -13.64 -6.14 15.16
C ALA A 376 -13.71 -7.54 14.50
N SER A 377 -14.74 -8.32 14.81
CA SER A 377 -15.01 -9.67 14.28
C SER A 377 -16.24 -9.75 13.38
N ASP A 378 -16.95 -8.62 13.21
CA ASP A 378 -18.08 -8.59 12.31
C ASP A 378 -17.62 -8.64 10.85
N ARG A 379 -18.56 -8.65 9.89
CA ARG A 379 -18.20 -8.74 8.47
C ARG A 379 -17.90 -7.38 7.86
N PHE A 380 -18.00 -6.29 8.60
CA PHE A 380 -17.83 -4.94 8.07
C PHE A 380 -16.36 -4.58 7.97
N LEU A 381 -16.05 -3.75 6.98
CA LEU A 381 -14.70 -3.25 6.71
C LEU A 381 -14.50 -1.83 7.27
N HIS A 382 -15.49 -1.34 8.03
CA HIS A 382 -15.50 0.00 8.60
C HIS A 382 -15.74 -0.01 10.11
N THR A 383 -15.67 -1.20 10.72
CA THR A 383 -15.85 -1.47 12.15
C THR A 383 -14.53 -1.98 12.70
N GLY A 384 -14.00 -1.45 13.81
CA GLY A 384 -12.71 -1.93 14.32
C GLY A 384 -12.18 -1.19 15.54
N VAL A 385 -11.31 -1.86 16.28
CA VAL A 385 -10.54 -1.23 17.36
C VAL A 385 -9.27 -0.69 16.72
N ILE A 386 -9.24 0.61 16.47
CA ILE A 386 -8.24 1.26 15.64
C ILE A 386 -7.22 2.03 16.48
N ASN A 387 -6.09 2.41 15.88
CA ASN A 387 -4.91 2.97 16.51
C ASN A 387 -4.49 2.08 17.69
N ILE A 388 -4.16 0.82 17.43
CA ILE A 388 -3.80 -0.12 18.50
C ILE A 388 -2.44 0.22 19.12
N GLY A 389 -2.19 -0.17 20.37
CA GLY A 389 -0.87 0.03 20.99
C GLY A 389 0.25 -0.70 20.23
N GLY A 390 1.50 -0.28 20.48
CA GLY A 390 2.64 -0.74 19.70
C GLY A 390 3.96 -0.82 20.45
N SER A 391 5.00 -1.18 19.71
CA SER A 391 6.40 -1.18 20.14
C SER A 391 7.30 -1.01 18.93
N ARG A 392 8.40 -0.24 19.08
CA ARG A 392 9.43 -0.09 18.03
C ARG A 392 10.20 -1.36 17.72
N GLU A 393 10.39 -2.18 18.75
CA GLU A 393 11.06 -3.45 18.60
C GLU A 393 10.01 -4.57 18.68
N PRO A 394 10.07 -5.54 17.77
CA PRO A 394 9.15 -6.68 17.79
C PRO A 394 9.38 -7.53 19.04
N LEU A 395 8.33 -8.27 19.46
CA LEU A 395 8.44 -9.16 20.61
C LEU A 395 9.46 -10.28 20.36
N THR A 396 10.18 -10.63 21.41
CA THR A 396 11.12 -11.77 21.43
C THR A 396 10.72 -12.82 22.47
N SER A 397 9.60 -12.61 23.15
CA SER A 397 9.03 -13.47 24.18
C SER A 397 7.52 -13.28 24.25
N ASP A 398 6.82 -14.18 24.94
CA ASP A 398 5.39 -14.08 25.22
C ASP A 398 4.96 -12.65 25.61
N PRO A 399 3.86 -12.11 25.02
CA PRO A 399 3.28 -10.87 25.52
C PRO A 399 2.78 -11.05 26.95
N VAL A 400 3.04 -10.05 27.79
CA VAL A 400 2.59 -10.01 29.18
C VAL A 400 1.13 -9.56 29.20
N MET A 401 0.22 -10.53 29.26
CA MET A 401 -1.23 -10.31 29.27
C MET A 401 -1.82 -10.42 30.68
N THR A 402 -1.22 -9.69 31.62
CA THR A 402 -1.66 -9.60 33.02
C THR A 402 -1.67 -8.14 33.47
N ILE A 403 -2.67 -7.75 34.26
CA ILE A 403 -2.86 -6.38 34.73
C ILE A 403 -2.68 -6.34 36.25
N ASP A 404 -1.91 -5.37 36.72
CA ASP A 404 -1.78 -4.96 38.12
C ASP A 404 -2.03 -3.44 38.18
N GLU A 405 -3.28 -3.07 38.41
CA GLU A 405 -3.70 -1.66 38.44
C GLU A 405 -3.06 -0.88 39.61
N ASP A 406 -2.84 -1.54 40.75
CA ASP A 406 -2.23 -0.94 41.93
C ASP A 406 -0.76 -0.54 41.66
N ALA A 407 -0.07 -1.31 40.82
CA ALA A 407 1.30 -1.05 40.38
C ALA A 407 1.38 -0.24 39.06
N GLU A 408 0.25 0.24 38.53
CA GLU A 408 0.15 0.86 37.20
C GLU A 408 0.75 0.03 36.05
N ASN A 409 0.76 -1.29 36.20
CA ASN A 409 1.30 -2.21 35.20
C ASN A 409 0.16 -2.84 34.39
N PHE A 410 -0.01 -2.37 33.16
CA PHE A 410 -1.05 -2.82 32.25
C PHE A 410 -0.55 -3.87 31.24
N GLY A 411 0.63 -4.46 31.45
CA GLY A 411 1.18 -5.48 30.57
C GLY A 411 1.66 -4.93 29.21
N THR A 412 1.78 -5.81 28.21
CA THR A 412 2.30 -5.46 26.88
C THR A 412 1.31 -4.62 26.07
N PRO A 413 1.69 -3.42 25.57
CA PRO A 413 0.87 -2.63 24.65
C PRO A 413 0.62 -3.36 23.33
N GLY A 414 -0.60 -3.26 22.81
CA GLY A 414 -1.02 -3.96 21.59
C GLY A 414 -2.37 -4.64 21.75
N MET A 415 -2.67 -5.54 20.81
CA MET A 415 -3.94 -6.25 20.72
C MET A 415 -3.71 -7.74 20.52
N ALA A 416 -4.29 -8.58 21.37
CA ALA A 416 -4.35 -10.02 21.10
C ALA A 416 -5.71 -10.39 20.51
N ILE A 417 -5.69 -11.16 19.44
CA ILE A 417 -6.88 -11.77 18.86
C ILE A 417 -6.89 -13.28 19.10
N ARG A 418 -8.09 -13.85 19.15
CA ARG A 418 -8.29 -15.30 19.16
C ARG A 418 -9.26 -15.70 18.07
N PHE A 419 -8.90 -16.71 17.31
CA PHE A 419 -9.76 -17.28 16.28
C PHE A 419 -10.84 -18.18 16.90
N ASP A 420 -12.04 -18.17 16.33
CA ASP A 420 -13.16 -19.00 16.79
C ASP A 420 -12.87 -20.51 16.68
N ARG A 421 -11.97 -20.87 15.78
CA ARG A 421 -11.34 -22.20 15.67
C ARG A 421 -9.89 -22.04 15.23
N PRO A 422 -9.00 -23.01 15.51
CA PRO A 422 -7.60 -22.90 15.11
C PRO A 422 -7.43 -22.71 13.59
N VAL A 423 -6.51 -21.83 13.21
CA VAL A 423 -6.07 -21.62 11.82
C VAL A 423 -4.93 -22.58 11.52
N HIS A 424 -4.96 -23.22 10.35
CA HIS A 424 -3.91 -24.16 9.94
C HIS A 424 -2.91 -23.44 9.04
N ASN A 425 -1.62 -23.51 9.38
CA ASN A 425 -0.54 -23.01 8.54
C ASN A 425 -0.42 -23.86 7.27
N GLY A 426 -0.57 -23.23 6.10
CA GLY A 426 -0.38 -23.81 4.79
C GLY A 426 0.57 -22.97 3.94
N PRO A 427 0.65 -23.23 2.63
CA PRO A 427 1.46 -22.38 1.75
C PRO A 427 0.75 -21.05 1.44
N GLY A 428 1.45 -19.94 1.63
CA GLY A 428 0.94 -18.59 1.40
C GLY A 428 0.16 -18.05 2.60
N PRO A 429 -0.63 -16.98 2.44
CA PRO A 429 -1.35 -16.38 3.55
C PRO A 429 -2.32 -17.36 4.21
N ASP A 430 -2.37 -17.33 5.54
CA ASP A 430 -3.30 -18.10 6.38
C ASP A 430 -4.23 -17.21 7.16
N VAL A 431 -3.89 -15.94 7.34
CA VAL A 431 -4.72 -14.93 7.99
C VAL A 431 -4.81 -13.73 7.06
N VAL A 432 -5.96 -13.06 7.05
CA VAL A 432 -6.10 -11.75 6.42
C VAL A 432 -6.36 -10.70 7.48
N LEU A 433 -5.71 -9.54 7.32
CA LEU A 433 -5.99 -8.31 8.05
C LEU A 433 -6.40 -7.23 7.06
N PHE A 434 -7.47 -6.51 7.37
CA PHE A 434 -7.85 -5.27 6.72
C PHE A 434 -7.61 -4.09 7.65
N GLU A 435 -7.10 -3.02 7.07
CA GLU A 435 -6.89 -1.74 7.73
C GLU A 435 -7.78 -0.68 7.07
N LEU A 436 -8.32 0.20 7.91
CA LEU A 436 -9.01 1.41 7.45
C LEU A 436 -7.97 2.49 7.19
N GLN A 437 -7.90 2.94 5.93
CA GLN A 437 -6.88 3.88 5.50
C GLN A 437 -7.45 5.20 4.99
N LEU A 438 -6.82 6.31 5.40
CA LEU A 438 -7.14 7.66 4.96
C LEU A 438 -6.17 8.12 3.86
N LEU A 439 -6.61 9.07 3.02
CA LEU A 439 -5.75 9.61 1.94
C LEU A 439 -4.47 10.30 2.45
N MET A 440 -4.48 10.80 3.69
CA MET A 440 -3.33 11.44 4.32
C MET A 440 -2.34 10.46 4.94
N ASN A 441 -2.71 9.19 5.06
CA ASN A 441 -1.87 8.14 5.62
C ASN A 441 -0.92 7.57 4.56
N PRO A 442 0.11 6.79 4.94
CA PRO A 442 1.00 6.11 4.02
C PRO A 442 0.23 5.27 2.98
N LEU A 443 0.56 5.45 1.71
CA LEU A 443 -0.16 4.74 0.63
C LEU A 443 -0.03 3.21 0.73
N GLU A 444 1.06 2.73 1.34
CA GLU A 444 1.41 1.31 1.48
C GLU A 444 0.73 0.61 2.67
N GLY A 445 0.02 1.37 3.52
CA GLY A 445 -0.52 0.91 4.81
C GLY A 445 0.45 1.12 5.96
N ASP A 446 -0.06 0.95 7.18
CA ASP A 446 0.70 1.21 8.40
C ASP A 446 1.49 -0.04 8.82
N ALA A 447 2.78 0.13 9.13
CA ALA A 447 3.65 -0.99 9.44
C ALA A 447 3.37 -1.55 10.85
N PHE A 448 3.38 -2.88 10.98
CA PHE A 448 3.06 -3.52 12.25
C PHE A 448 3.79 -4.83 12.48
N HIS A 449 3.93 -5.20 13.75
CA HIS A 449 4.45 -6.48 14.18
C HIS A 449 3.31 -7.46 14.44
N VAL A 450 3.43 -8.66 13.88
CA VAL A 450 2.60 -9.81 14.21
C VAL A 450 3.44 -10.85 14.95
N SER A 451 2.94 -11.33 16.09
CA SER A 451 3.70 -12.20 17.00
C SER A 451 2.87 -13.40 17.46
N PRO A 452 3.51 -14.54 17.76
CA PRO A 452 2.89 -15.63 18.48
C PRO A 452 2.38 -15.17 19.86
N LEU A 453 1.24 -15.72 20.31
CA LEU A 453 0.81 -15.57 21.71
C LEU A 453 1.71 -16.34 22.69
N LYS A 454 2.42 -17.35 22.18
CA LYS A 454 3.35 -18.23 22.90
C LYS A 454 4.59 -18.45 22.04
N PHE A 455 5.74 -17.99 22.50
CA PHE A 455 7.01 -18.18 21.81
C PHE A 455 7.57 -19.57 22.13
N GLU A 456 7.75 -20.35 21.07
CA GLU A 456 8.39 -21.67 21.11
C GLU A 456 9.65 -21.66 20.24
N GLN A 457 10.44 -22.75 20.30
CA GLN A 457 11.67 -22.85 19.53
C GLN A 457 11.39 -22.74 18.02
N GLY A 458 11.95 -21.71 17.38
CA GLY A 458 11.79 -21.42 15.95
C GLY A 458 10.73 -20.36 15.66
N LEU A 459 9.82 -20.10 16.60
CA LEU A 459 8.83 -19.04 16.46
C LEU A 459 9.46 -17.66 16.73
N HIS A 460 9.02 -16.67 15.97
CA HIS A 460 9.46 -15.29 16.09
C HIS A 460 8.36 -14.34 15.63
N SER A 461 8.49 -13.06 16.00
CA SER A 461 7.66 -12.00 15.42
C SER A 461 8.08 -11.72 13.99
N HIS A 462 7.09 -11.35 13.17
CA HIS A 462 7.28 -10.87 11.81
C HIS A 462 6.78 -9.44 11.71
N THR A 463 7.48 -8.60 10.94
CA THR A 463 7.09 -7.20 10.70
C THR A 463 6.56 -7.07 9.29
N ILE A 464 5.31 -6.65 9.17
CA ILE A 464 4.69 -6.29 7.90
C ILE A 464 4.98 -4.81 7.67
N THR A 465 5.67 -4.51 6.57
CA THR A 465 6.08 -3.14 6.22
C THR A 465 5.27 -2.56 5.05
N GLY A 466 4.29 -3.30 4.55
CA GLY A 466 3.46 -2.89 3.42
C GLY A 466 2.40 -3.92 3.11
N PHE A 467 1.26 -3.43 2.62
CA PHE A 467 0.08 -4.23 2.35
C PHE A 467 0.07 -4.78 0.93
N ASP A 468 -0.62 -5.91 0.74
CA ASP A 468 -0.80 -6.54 -0.57
C ASP A 468 -1.68 -5.69 -1.48
N LEU A 469 -2.78 -5.19 -0.92
CA LEU A 469 -3.66 -4.19 -1.51
C LEU A 469 -3.42 -2.88 -0.78
N THR A 470 -3.02 -1.86 -1.52
CA THR A 470 -2.64 -0.53 -1.03
C THR A 470 -3.65 0.53 -1.48
N MET A 471 -3.50 1.79 -1.05
CA MET A 471 -4.32 2.91 -1.53
C MET A 471 -4.21 3.15 -3.04
N GLU A 472 -3.11 2.68 -3.65
CA GLU A 472 -2.88 2.75 -5.10
C GLU A 472 -3.46 1.56 -5.86
N SER A 473 -3.92 0.52 -5.14
CA SER A 473 -4.47 -0.69 -5.75
C SER A 473 -5.89 -0.44 -6.26
N PRO A 474 -6.18 -0.72 -7.54
CA PRO A 474 -7.53 -0.57 -8.09
C PRO A 474 -8.61 -1.41 -7.39
N GLU A 475 -8.19 -2.49 -6.72
CA GLU A 475 -9.02 -3.41 -5.96
C GLU A 475 -9.37 -2.90 -4.56
N ALA A 476 -8.71 -1.84 -4.07
CA ALA A 476 -9.03 -1.21 -2.79
C ALA A 476 -10.33 -0.41 -2.88
N LEU A 477 -11.34 -0.83 -2.12
CA LEU A 477 -12.68 -0.27 -2.14
C LEU A 477 -12.80 0.91 -1.18
N VAL A 478 -13.47 1.96 -1.66
CA VAL A 478 -13.88 3.10 -0.81
C VAL A 478 -15.01 2.67 0.11
N LEU A 479 -14.84 2.91 1.40
CA LEU A 479 -15.78 2.53 2.45
C LEU A 479 -16.94 3.52 2.56
N ASP A 480 -18.05 3.03 3.08
CA ASP A 480 -19.18 3.87 3.49
C ASP A 480 -18.81 4.73 4.72
N LYS A 481 -19.70 5.64 5.12
CA LYS A 481 -19.46 6.56 6.23
C LYS A 481 -18.99 5.84 7.49
N VAL A 482 -17.88 6.31 8.05
CA VAL A 482 -17.29 5.80 9.29
C VAL A 482 -17.44 6.82 10.40
N HIS A 483 -17.96 6.39 11.55
CA HIS A 483 -17.95 7.15 12.78
C HIS A 483 -16.76 6.71 13.62
N LEU A 484 -15.93 7.65 14.04
CA LEU A 484 -14.88 7.40 14.99
C LEU A 484 -15.39 7.68 16.40
N PHE A 485 -14.96 6.90 17.37
CA PHE A 485 -15.33 7.08 18.77
C PHE A 485 -14.06 7.21 19.60
N LYS A 486 -13.87 8.41 20.14
CA LYS A 486 -12.74 8.73 21.02
C LYS A 486 -13.13 8.45 22.46
N PHE A 487 -12.35 7.64 23.15
CA PHE A 487 -12.54 7.42 24.57
C PHE A 487 -12.14 8.64 25.40
N LYS A 488 -12.84 8.86 26.52
CA LYS A 488 -12.47 9.93 27.46
C LYS A 488 -11.16 9.65 28.21
N GLN A 489 -10.77 8.38 28.28
CA GLN A 489 -9.54 7.88 28.90
C GLN A 489 -8.96 6.80 27.98
N VAL A 490 -7.64 6.63 28.00
CA VAL A 490 -6.97 5.62 27.18
C VAL A 490 -7.36 4.21 27.68
N PRO A 491 -7.95 3.34 26.85
CA PRO A 491 -8.29 1.99 27.26
C PRO A 491 -7.02 1.13 27.35
N ARG A 492 -6.67 0.70 28.55
CA ARG A 492 -5.48 -0.13 28.84
C ARG A 492 -5.83 -1.57 29.22
N SER A 493 -7.10 -1.95 29.08
CA SER A 493 -7.57 -3.31 29.29
C SER A 493 -8.79 -3.60 28.42
N LEU A 494 -9.12 -4.89 28.26
CA LEU A 494 -10.34 -5.31 27.57
C LEU A 494 -11.61 -4.80 28.29
N GLU A 495 -11.62 -4.83 29.61
CA GLU A 495 -12.74 -4.29 30.42
C GLU A 495 -12.92 -2.79 30.19
N GLN A 496 -11.83 -2.03 30.13
CA GLN A 496 -11.87 -0.60 29.85
C GLN A 496 -12.33 -0.31 28.42
N LEU A 497 -11.89 -1.10 27.43
CA LEU A 497 -12.37 -0.99 26.04
C LEU A 497 -13.91 -1.12 25.97
N GLU A 498 -14.47 -2.06 26.73
CA GLU A 498 -15.91 -2.31 26.78
C GLU A 498 -16.70 -1.24 27.53
N THR A 499 -16.18 -0.73 28.65
CA THR A 499 -16.94 0.05 29.61
C THR A 499 -16.67 1.55 29.58
N LEU A 500 -15.51 2.00 29.10
CA LEU A 500 -15.16 3.42 29.12
C LEU A 500 -16.13 4.23 28.25
N PRO A 501 -16.51 5.45 28.69
CA PRO A 501 -17.32 6.33 27.87
C PRO A 501 -16.51 6.85 26.69
N CYS A 502 -17.15 6.88 25.52
CA CYS A 502 -16.61 7.44 24.29
C CYS A 502 -17.54 8.51 23.71
N THR A 503 -16.98 9.42 22.93
CA THR A 503 -17.71 10.45 22.18
C THR A 503 -17.54 10.15 20.69
N SER A 504 -18.64 10.20 19.93
CA SER A 504 -18.56 10.10 18.47
C SER A 504 -17.97 11.38 17.90
N LEU A 505 -16.96 11.21 17.07
CA LEU A 505 -16.42 12.19 16.14
C LEU A 505 -16.89 11.75 14.76
N PHE A 506 -17.70 12.59 14.11
CA PHE A 506 -18.08 12.31 12.73
C PHE A 506 -16.91 12.69 11.82
N GLN A 507 -16.51 11.77 10.95
CA GLN A 507 -15.55 12.05 9.88
C GLN A 507 -16.25 11.98 8.53
N GLY A 508 -16.16 13.06 7.76
CA GLY A 508 -16.63 13.14 6.38
C GLY A 508 -15.59 12.69 5.34
N PHE A 509 -14.42 12.21 5.76
CA PHE A 509 -13.34 11.85 4.84
C PHE A 509 -13.61 10.52 4.14
N ARG A 510 -13.09 10.40 2.93
CA ARG A 510 -13.09 9.13 2.21
C ARG A 510 -12.04 8.22 2.82
N THR A 511 -12.49 7.07 3.31
CA THR A 511 -11.66 5.97 3.77
C THR A 511 -11.68 4.85 2.73
N GLN A 512 -10.59 4.10 2.65
CA GLN A 512 -10.51 2.86 1.89
C GLN A 512 -10.16 1.73 2.84
N ALA A 513 -10.56 0.51 2.48
CA ALA A 513 -10.01 -0.67 3.12
C ALA A 513 -8.81 -1.16 2.30
N ILE A 514 -7.68 -1.32 2.97
CA ILE A 514 -6.50 -1.98 2.41
C ILE A 514 -6.35 -3.35 3.08
N ALA A 515 -5.63 -4.28 2.46
CA ALA A 515 -5.57 -5.66 2.95
C ALA A 515 -4.18 -6.28 2.82
N VAL A 516 -3.84 -7.11 3.79
CA VAL A 516 -2.61 -7.90 3.80
C VAL A 516 -2.89 -9.34 4.25
N GLY A 517 -2.25 -10.28 3.57
CA GLY A 517 -2.18 -11.66 3.95
C GLY A 517 -1.00 -11.91 4.88
N ILE A 518 -1.22 -12.65 5.95
CA ILE A 518 -0.18 -13.06 6.90
C ILE A 518 0.05 -14.56 6.70
N ASP A 519 1.24 -14.93 6.23
CA ASP A 519 1.69 -16.32 6.15
C ASP A 519 2.27 -16.72 7.53
N LEU A 520 1.72 -17.77 8.14
CA LEU A 520 2.19 -18.18 9.47
C LEU A 520 3.62 -18.76 9.41
N SER A 521 4.06 -19.20 8.25
CA SER A 521 5.45 -19.63 8.02
C SER A 521 6.45 -18.49 8.21
N ASP A 522 6.06 -17.23 7.97
CA ASP A 522 6.91 -16.05 8.22
C ASP A 522 7.13 -15.79 9.72
N LEU A 523 6.27 -16.33 10.59
CA LEU A 523 6.46 -16.35 12.04
C LEU A 523 7.22 -17.60 12.52
N GLY A 524 7.61 -18.48 11.60
CA GLY A 524 8.32 -19.73 11.89
C GLY A 524 7.42 -20.92 12.25
N TYR A 525 6.09 -20.82 12.07
CA TYR A 525 5.23 -21.98 12.25
C TYR A 525 5.53 -23.03 11.16
N PRO A 526 5.65 -24.34 11.51
CA PRO A 526 5.82 -25.38 10.51
C PRO A 526 4.51 -25.63 9.73
N GLU A 527 4.62 -26.14 8.51
CA GLU A 527 3.45 -26.53 7.70
C GLU A 527 2.54 -27.50 8.48
N GLY A 528 1.24 -27.23 8.48
CA GLY A 528 0.22 -28.00 9.21
C GLY A 528 0.09 -27.65 10.70
N ALA A 529 0.88 -26.71 11.23
CA ALA A 529 0.68 -26.19 12.58
C ALA A 529 -0.68 -25.52 12.74
N THR A 530 -1.23 -25.55 13.95
CA THR A 530 -2.49 -24.89 14.28
C THR A 530 -2.26 -23.71 15.21
N VAL A 531 -2.84 -22.56 14.89
CA VAL A 531 -2.69 -21.31 15.62
C VAL A 531 -4.05 -20.83 16.13
N ASP A 532 -4.16 -20.65 17.46
CA ASP A 532 -5.40 -20.21 18.11
C ASP A 532 -5.58 -18.69 18.10
N GLY A 533 -4.51 -17.93 17.90
CA GLY A 533 -4.54 -16.47 17.96
C GLY A 533 -3.16 -15.85 17.75
N LEU A 534 -3.15 -14.52 17.61
CA LEU A 534 -1.97 -13.73 17.30
C LEU A 534 -1.95 -12.47 18.16
N PHE A 535 -0.76 -11.91 18.37
CA PHE A 535 -0.56 -10.61 19.00
C PHE A 535 -0.13 -9.59 17.95
N LEU A 536 -0.79 -8.44 17.92
CA LEU A 536 -0.55 -7.36 16.98
C LEU A 536 -0.06 -6.12 17.74
N GLN A 537 0.97 -5.49 17.19
CA GLN A 537 1.53 -4.23 17.69
C GLN A 537 1.79 -3.32 16.51
N ASP A 538 1.36 -2.07 16.62
CA ASP A 538 1.89 -1.02 15.76
C ASP A 538 3.42 -0.94 15.91
N ASP A 539 4.15 -0.65 14.83
CA ASP A 539 5.61 -0.61 14.86
C ASP A 539 6.19 0.72 15.40
N LEU A 540 5.37 1.74 15.60
CA LEU A 540 5.75 3.07 16.12
C LEU A 540 6.95 3.71 15.40
N ALA A 541 7.17 3.35 14.13
CA ALA A 541 8.24 3.90 13.31
C ALA A 541 7.93 5.33 12.86
N ASP A 542 6.65 5.66 12.67
CA ASP A 542 6.16 6.98 12.27
C ASP A 542 4.99 7.48 13.16
N GLU A 543 4.18 8.40 12.65
CA GLU A 543 3.07 9.04 13.35
C GLU A 543 1.69 8.47 12.99
N TYR A 544 1.65 7.48 12.10
CA TYR A 544 0.47 6.74 11.70
C TYR A 544 0.41 5.43 12.49
N TYR A 545 -0.80 4.94 12.75
CA TYR A 545 -0.98 3.81 13.66
C TYR A 545 -1.93 2.81 13.03
N LEU A 546 -1.59 1.53 13.16
CA LEU A 546 -2.40 0.44 12.64
C LEU A 546 -3.88 0.56 13.07
N ASP A 547 -4.74 0.62 12.07
CA ASP A 547 -6.20 0.79 12.19
C ASP A 547 -6.96 -0.49 11.75
N PRO A 548 -6.85 -1.62 12.48
CA PRO A 548 -7.42 -2.88 12.04
C PRO A 548 -8.96 -2.85 12.17
N VAL A 549 -9.62 -3.23 11.07
CA VAL A 549 -11.09 -3.30 10.97
C VAL A 549 -11.60 -4.71 10.74
N PHE A 550 -10.83 -5.59 10.13
CA PHE A 550 -11.25 -6.98 9.96
C PHE A 550 -10.05 -7.91 10.03
N ILE A 551 -10.12 -8.93 10.90
CA ILE A 551 -9.07 -9.96 10.98
C ILE A 551 -9.72 -11.33 11.02
N ALA A 552 -9.33 -12.20 10.09
CA ALA A 552 -9.87 -13.56 10.01
C ALA A 552 -8.83 -14.56 9.52
N GLY A 553 -8.92 -15.78 10.03
CA GLY A 553 -8.18 -16.91 9.49
C GLY A 553 -8.80 -17.40 8.17
N LEU A 554 -7.96 -17.81 7.25
CA LEU A 554 -8.34 -18.46 6.02
C LEU A 554 -8.58 -19.96 6.29
N PRO A 555 -9.54 -20.59 5.60
CA PRO A 555 -9.74 -22.02 5.70
C PRO A 555 -8.53 -22.79 5.15
N GLU A 556 -8.30 -23.98 5.69
CA GLU A 556 -7.31 -24.92 5.17
C GLU A 556 -7.53 -25.12 3.66
N LYS A 557 -6.45 -25.04 2.90
CA LYS A 557 -6.48 -25.31 1.46
C LYS A 557 -6.83 -26.78 1.30
N ILE A 558 -8.07 -27.08 0.89
CA ILE A 558 -8.49 -28.46 0.62
C ILE A 558 -7.58 -28.96 -0.50
N PRO A 559 -6.68 -29.94 -0.27
CA PRO A 559 -5.89 -30.51 -1.34
C PRO A 559 -6.87 -31.04 -2.38
N ARG A 560 -6.63 -30.80 -3.67
CA ARG A 560 -7.41 -31.49 -4.72
C ARG A 560 -7.43 -32.95 -4.35
N GLN A 561 -8.60 -33.46 -3.96
CA GLN A 561 -8.85 -34.90 -3.95
C GLN A 561 -8.32 -35.40 -5.28
N ALA A 562 -7.36 -36.33 -5.22
CA ALA A 562 -6.99 -37.14 -6.36
C ALA A 562 -8.28 -37.46 -7.10
N SER A 563 -8.40 -36.90 -8.32
CA SER A 563 -9.53 -37.06 -9.22
C SER A 563 -10.22 -38.38 -8.93
N LEU A 564 -11.46 -38.30 -8.41
CA LEU A 564 -12.34 -39.42 -8.14
C LEU A 564 -12.01 -40.53 -9.15
N LYS A 565 -11.35 -41.59 -8.69
CA LYS A 565 -11.27 -42.83 -9.46
C LYS A 565 -12.71 -43.14 -9.82
N LYS A 566 -13.05 -42.96 -11.10
CA LYS A 566 -14.30 -43.43 -11.69
C LYS A 566 -14.46 -44.86 -11.17
N THR A 567 -15.40 -45.05 -10.27
CA THR A 567 -15.92 -46.36 -9.92
C THR A 567 -16.32 -47.00 -11.23
N ALA A 568 -15.60 -48.07 -11.60
CA ALA A 568 -15.99 -48.91 -12.71
C ALA A 568 -17.44 -49.36 -12.48
N PRO A 569 -18.29 -49.39 -13.52
CA PRO A 569 -19.66 -49.85 -13.36
C PRO A 569 -19.62 -51.31 -12.90
N VAL A 570 -20.30 -51.58 -11.79
CA VAL A 570 -20.60 -52.92 -11.33
C VAL A 570 -21.37 -53.62 -12.43
N GLN A 571 -20.77 -54.66 -13.02
CA GLN A 571 -21.51 -55.66 -13.80
C GLN A 571 -22.49 -56.33 -12.84
N ILE A 572 -23.78 -56.08 -13.07
CA ILE A 572 -24.85 -56.93 -12.56
C ILE A 572 -25.03 -58.00 -13.64
N ASP A 573 -24.53 -59.21 -13.36
CA ASP A 573 -24.95 -60.40 -14.07
C ASP A 573 -26.38 -60.72 -13.61
N ASP A 574 -27.32 -60.75 -14.56
CA ASP A 574 -28.53 -61.57 -14.55
C ASP A 574 -28.87 -61.98 -16.00
#